data_AF-A0A356TCY0-F1
#
_entry.id   AF-A0A356TCY0-F1
#
_cell.length_a   1.000
_cell.length_b   1.000
_cell.length_c   1.000
_cell.angle_alpha   90.00
_cell.angle_beta   90.00
_cell.angle_gamma   90.00
#
_symmetry.space_group_name_H-M   'P 1'
#
loop_
_entity.id
_entity.type
_entity.pdbx_description
1 polymer ?
#
loop_
_entity_poly.entity_id
_entity_poly.type
_entity_poly.pdbx_seq_one_letter_code
_entity_poly.pdbx_strand_id
1 'polypeptide(L)'
;MQHRETDFAFISRLLEHNGVHYRFEQHPRTEAIVLGDRNASFVPVHEEDELRYHPHDFAPDDGAPRVWGLRRIRSARYAEVQLRDYNWRAPHQPVRAVEPVDEETGYGFLDLYGEHVPDTAEATRLARVRAQEQQVAAETFEAKTSLRGV
;
A
#
# COMPACT_ATOMS: atom_id res chain seq x y z
N MET A 1 13.11 6.29 -17.95
CA MET A 1 13.16 5.60 -19.27
C MET A 1 12.28 4.37 -19.20
N GLN A 2 11.59 4.04 -20.29
CA GLN A 2 10.94 2.74 -20.46
C GLN A 2 11.89 1.85 -21.26
N HIS A 3 12.33 0.73 -20.69
CA HIS A 3 13.32 -0.13 -21.35
C HIS A 3 13.08 -1.61 -21.08
N ARG A 4 12.84 -2.38 -22.16
CA ARG A 4 12.54 -3.83 -22.12
C ARG A 4 11.42 -4.20 -21.14
N GLU A 5 10.45 -3.31 -20.99
CA GLU A 5 9.28 -3.48 -20.14
C GLU A 5 8.03 -3.08 -20.95
N THR A 6 6.89 -3.69 -20.63
CA THR A 6 5.60 -3.33 -21.22
C THR A 6 5.13 -1.97 -20.71
N ASP A 7 4.20 -1.33 -21.42
CA ASP A 7 3.62 -0.06 -20.99
C ASP A 7 3.00 -0.16 -19.59
N PHE A 8 2.32 -1.28 -19.32
CA PHE A 8 1.73 -1.54 -18.01
C PHE A 8 2.80 -1.69 -16.91
N ALA A 9 3.89 -2.42 -17.17
CA ALA A 9 4.99 -2.56 -16.20
C ALA A 9 5.66 -1.21 -15.92
N PHE A 10 5.84 -0.38 -16.96
CA PHE A 10 6.40 0.96 -16.83
C PHE A 10 5.53 1.86 -15.95
N ILE A 11 4.22 1.91 -16.22
CA ILE A 11 3.27 2.71 -15.45
C ILE A 11 3.20 2.21 -14.01
N SER A 12 3.04 0.90 -13.79
CA SER A 12 2.97 0.32 -12.44
C SER A 12 4.22 0.64 -11.62
N ARG A 13 5.42 0.49 -12.20
CA ARG A 13 6.68 0.85 -11.55
C ARG A 13 6.74 2.33 -11.16
N LEU A 14 6.23 3.23 -12.00
CA LEU A 14 6.16 4.65 -11.68
C LEU A 14 5.15 4.95 -10.56
N LEU A 15 3.99 4.30 -10.57
CA LEU A 15 2.98 4.45 -9.54
C LEU A 15 3.52 3.98 -8.18
N GLU A 16 4.10 2.79 -8.13
CA GLU A 16 4.74 2.22 -6.93
C GLU A 16 5.83 3.15 -6.38
N HIS A 17 6.72 3.66 -7.24
CA HIS A 17 7.80 4.57 -6.83
C HIS A 17 7.28 5.90 -6.25
N ASN A 18 6.07 6.31 -6.64
CA ASN A 18 5.43 7.52 -6.14
C ASN A 18 4.43 7.25 -5.00
N GLY A 19 4.27 6.01 -4.54
CA GLY A 19 3.29 5.64 -3.51
C GLY A 19 1.84 5.80 -3.98
N VAL A 20 1.61 5.68 -5.29
CA VAL A 20 0.30 5.82 -5.90
C VAL A 20 -0.31 4.44 -6.12
N HIS A 21 -1.51 4.23 -5.61
CA HIS A 21 -2.33 3.06 -5.92
C HIS A 21 -3.38 3.42 -6.97
N TYR A 22 -4.03 2.40 -7.53
CA TYR A 22 -5.16 2.61 -8.42
C TYR A 22 -6.26 1.58 -8.16
N ARG A 23 -7.49 1.98 -8.48
CA ARG A 23 -8.67 1.10 -8.48
C ARG A 23 -9.51 1.36 -9.72
N PHE A 24 -10.34 0.38 -10.06
CA PHE A 24 -11.29 0.51 -11.17
C PHE A 24 -12.65 0.92 -10.64
N GLU A 25 -13.27 1.90 -11.31
CA GLU A 25 -14.68 2.22 -11.16
C GLU A 25 -15.44 1.70 -12.37
N GLN A 26 -16.40 0.84 -12.11
CA GLN A 26 -17.27 0.27 -13.13
C GLN A 26 -18.57 1.06 -13.19
N HIS A 27 -18.84 1.68 -14.33
CA HIS A 27 -20.12 2.27 -14.64
C HIS A 27 -20.83 1.42 -15.70
N PRO A 28 -22.16 1.53 -15.86
CA PRO A 28 -22.92 0.68 -16.79
C PRO A 28 -22.44 0.70 -18.25
N ARG A 29 -21.67 1.72 -18.65
CA ARG A 29 -21.22 1.93 -20.04
C ARG A 29 -19.73 2.23 -20.19
N THR A 30 -19.01 2.44 -19.09
CA THR A 30 -17.61 2.91 -19.10
C THR A 30 -16.91 2.38 -17.87
N GLU A 31 -15.59 2.24 -17.97
CA GLU A 31 -14.72 1.94 -16.84
C GLU A 31 -13.74 3.09 -16.67
N ALA A 32 -13.45 3.45 -15.43
CA ALA A 32 -12.48 4.47 -15.10
C ALA A 32 -11.39 3.88 -14.19
N ILE A 33 -10.15 4.33 -14.41
CA ILE A 33 -9.05 4.09 -13.47
C ILE A 33 -8.96 5.31 -12.57
N VAL A 34 -9.07 5.10 -11.27
CA VAL A 34 -8.91 6.15 -10.25
C VAL A 34 -7.56 5.96 -9.58
N LEU A 35 -6.70 6.96 -9.70
CA LEU A 35 -5.40 7.01 -9.01
C LEU A 35 -5.57 7.69 -7.65
N GLY A 36 -4.91 7.14 -6.63
CA GLY A 36 -4.94 7.69 -5.28
C GLY A 36 -3.60 7.53 -4.55
N ASP A 37 -3.32 8.45 -3.64
CA ASP A 37 -2.08 8.49 -2.84
C ASP A 37 -2.35 8.60 -1.33
N ARG A 38 -3.63 8.56 -0.92
CA ARG A 38 -4.07 8.79 0.46
C ARG A 38 -5.41 8.12 0.72
N ASN A 39 -5.72 7.84 1.98
CA ASN A 39 -6.97 7.14 2.34
C ASN A 39 -8.25 7.85 1.88
N ALA A 40 -8.22 9.18 1.71
CA ALA A 40 -9.36 9.95 1.21
C ALA A 40 -9.73 9.65 -0.27
N SER A 41 -8.92 8.87 -1.02
CA SER A 41 -9.29 8.39 -2.36
C SER A 41 -10.18 7.15 -2.35
N PHE A 42 -10.30 6.48 -1.19
CA PHE A 42 -11.24 5.37 -1.02
C PHE A 42 -12.64 5.88 -0.76
N VAL A 43 -13.61 5.17 -1.32
CA VAL A 43 -15.03 5.41 -1.10
C VAL A 43 -15.58 4.30 -0.20
N PRO A 44 -16.57 4.59 0.65
CA PRO A 44 -17.26 3.56 1.43
C PRO A 44 -17.83 2.49 0.50
N VAL A 45 -17.65 1.23 0.88
CA VAL A 45 -18.17 0.08 0.11
C VAL A 45 -19.64 -0.20 0.43
N HIS A 46 -20.11 0.27 1.59
CA HIS A 46 -21.50 0.14 2.04
C HIS A 46 -22.02 1.47 2.57
N GLU A 47 -23.30 1.76 2.36
CA GLU A 47 -23.91 3.04 2.75
C GLU A 47 -23.84 3.30 4.26
N GLU A 48 -23.94 2.25 5.07
CA GLU A 48 -23.95 2.34 6.53
C GLU A 48 -22.53 2.37 7.15
N ASP A 49 -21.46 2.27 6.35
CA ASP A 49 -20.03 2.20 6.75
C ASP A 49 -19.70 1.16 7.85
N GLU A 50 -20.65 0.30 8.19
CA GLU A 50 -20.56 -0.75 9.19
C GLU A 50 -21.08 -2.07 8.61
N LEU A 51 -20.45 -3.19 8.99
CA LEU A 51 -20.87 -4.53 8.63
C LEU A 51 -20.92 -5.44 9.85
N ARG A 52 -21.97 -6.27 9.90
CA ARG A 52 -22.22 -7.13 11.05
C ARG A 52 -21.46 -8.45 10.95
N TYR A 53 -20.72 -8.81 12.00
CA TYR A 53 -20.07 -10.12 12.10
C TYR A 53 -21.03 -11.17 12.68
N HIS A 54 -21.29 -12.23 11.92
CA HIS A 54 -22.17 -13.35 12.27
C HIS A 54 -21.59 -14.69 11.80
N PRO A 55 -20.95 -15.47 12.69
CA PRO A 55 -20.16 -16.63 12.29
C PRO A 55 -20.95 -17.92 11.92
N HIS A 56 -22.28 -18.00 12.10
CA HIS A 56 -23.06 -19.27 12.04
C HIS A 56 -24.41 -19.18 11.29
N ASP A 57 -24.90 -20.35 10.84
CA ASP A 57 -26.00 -20.61 9.87
C ASP A 57 -27.41 -20.11 10.24
N PHE A 58 -27.69 -19.75 11.50
CA PHE A 58 -29.05 -19.44 11.98
C PHE A 58 -29.32 -17.94 12.15
N ALA A 59 -28.72 -17.10 11.31
CA ALA A 59 -29.12 -15.70 11.27
C ALA A 59 -30.37 -15.55 10.37
N PRO A 60 -31.48 -14.97 10.86
CA PRO A 60 -32.65 -14.71 10.02
C PRO A 60 -32.22 -13.98 8.76
N ASP A 61 -32.80 -14.36 7.63
CA ASP A 61 -32.55 -13.71 6.34
C ASP A 61 -33.24 -12.34 6.35
N ASP A 62 -32.63 -11.38 7.05
CA ASP A 62 -33.05 -9.99 7.13
C ASP A 62 -32.60 -9.18 5.91
N GLY A 63 -31.95 -9.84 4.93
CA GLY A 63 -31.38 -9.22 3.73
C GLY A 63 -30.17 -8.34 3.99
N ALA A 64 -29.72 -8.18 5.24
CA ALA A 64 -28.59 -7.34 5.58
C ALA A 64 -27.25 -8.03 5.27
N PRO A 65 -26.26 -7.30 4.70
CA PRO A 65 -24.94 -7.84 4.44
C PRO A 65 -24.24 -8.22 5.75
N ARG A 66 -23.56 -9.37 5.74
CA ARG A 66 -22.93 -9.95 6.93
C ARG A 66 -21.57 -10.55 6.62
N VAL A 67 -20.67 -10.47 7.60
CA VAL A 67 -19.35 -11.12 7.58
C VAL A 67 -19.42 -12.37 8.44
N TRP A 68 -19.08 -13.55 7.92
CA TRP A 68 -19.11 -14.81 8.69
C TRP A 68 -17.74 -15.44 8.91
N GLY A 69 -16.71 -14.91 8.26
CA GLY A 69 -15.33 -15.30 8.51
C GLY A 69 -14.46 -14.06 8.55
N LEU A 70 -13.61 -13.95 9.57
CA LEU A 70 -12.61 -12.90 9.68
C LEU A 70 -11.30 -13.52 10.14
N ARG A 71 -10.23 -13.28 9.38
CA ARG A 71 -8.89 -13.79 9.67
C ARG A 71 -7.91 -12.63 9.70
N ARG A 72 -7.21 -12.49 10.82
CA ARG A 72 -6.08 -11.58 10.97
C ARG A 72 -4.80 -12.31 10.57
N ILE A 73 -4.00 -11.70 9.70
CA ILE A 73 -2.73 -12.25 9.23
C ILE A 73 -1.65 -11.26 9.64
N ARG A 74 -0.62 -11.75 10.32
CA ARG A 74 0.56 -10.99 10.70
C ARG A 74 1.79 -11.62 10.08
N SER A 75 2.64 -10.79 9.51
CA SER A 75 3.92 -11.17 8.91
C SER A 75 5.06 -10.43 9.61
N ALA A 76 6.24 -11.05 9.66
CA ALA A 76 7.43 -10.37 10.14
C ALA A 76 7.74 -9.15 9.25
N ARG A 77 8.29 -8.10 9.86
CA ARG A 77 8.61 -6.83 9.18
C ARG A 77 9.93 -6.27 9.67
N TYR A 78 10.52 -5.41 8.84
CA TYR A 78 11.69 -4.63 9.24
C TYR A 78 11.34 -3.61 10.32
N ALA A 79 12.32 -3.22 11.14
CA ALA A 79 12.13 -2.13 12.07
C ALA A 79 12.14 -0.77 11.35
N GLU A 80 12.96 -0.65 10.30
CA GLU A 80 13.15 0.58 9.54
C GLU A 80 13.59 0.30 8.10
N VAL A 81 13.43 1.31 7.24
CA VAL A 81 14.02 1.39 5.90
C VAL A 81 15.17 2.37 5.93
N GLN A 82 16.33 1.96 5.43
CA GLN A 82 17.48 2.83 5.21
C GLN A 82 17.70 2.98 3.70
N LEU A 83 17.66 4.21 3.19
CA LEU A 83 17.91 4.49 1.79
C LEU A 83 19.18 5.33 1.67
N ARG A 84 20.09 4.93 0.77
CA ARG A 84 21.34 5.64 0.50
C ARG A 84 21.59 5.75 -1.00
N ASP A 85 22.19 6.85 -1.42
CA ASP A 85 22.60 7.04 -2.81
C ASP A 85 23.86 7.92 -2.91
N TYR A 86 24.41 8.02 -4.11
CA TYR A 86 25.58 8.82 -4.43
C TYR A 86 25.30 9.83 -5.54
N ASN A 87 25.42 11.12 -5.22
CA ASN A 87 25.33 12.19 -6.19
C ASN A 87 26.72 12.65 -6.64
N TRP A 88 27.14 12.26 -7.85
CA TRP A 88 28.43 12.65 -8.42
C TRP A 88 28.60 14.15 -8.67
N ARG A 89 27.52 14.92 -8.76
CA ARG A 89 27.58 16.39 -8.89
C ARG A 89 27.84 17.08 -7.55
N ALA A 90 27.50 16.42 -6.44
CA ALA A 90 27.78 16.87 -5.09
C ALA A 90 28.35 15.72 -4.23
N PRO A 91 29.54 15.19 -4.55
CA PRO A 91 30.07 13.98 -3.90
C PRO A 91 30.23 14.08 -2.37
N HIS A 92 30.36 15.31 -1.88
CA HIS A 92 30.56 15.63 -0.46
C HIS A 92 29.23 15.66 0.32
N GLN A 93 28.09 15.66 -0.37
CA GLN A 93 26.78 15.66 0.23
C GLN A 93 26.25 14.22 0.26
N PRO A 94 26.12 13.60 1.46
CA PRO A 94 25.55 12.27 1.55
C PRO A 94 24.06 12.33 1.21
N VAL A 95 23.62 11.45 0.32
CA VAL A 95 22.19 11.22 0.07
C VAL A 95 21.78 10.02 0.91
N ARG A 96 21.09 10.26 2.02
CA ARG A 96 20.66 9.20 2.94
C ARG A 96 19.38 9.56 3.67
N ALA A 97 18.48 8.60 3.83
CA ALA A 97 17.32 8.68 4.70
C ALA A 97 17.17 7.40 5.53
N VAL A 98 16.53 7.54 6.69
CA VAL A 98 16.08 6.44 7.54
C VAL A 98 14.63 6.74 7.91
N GLU A 99 13.74 5.79 7.67
CA GLU A 99 12.31 5.92 7.96
C GLU A 99 11.83 4.70 8.75
N PRO A 100 11.17 4.90 9.90
CA PRO A 100 10.71 3.80 10.74
C PRO A 100 9.55 3.05 10.09
N VAL A 101 9.54 1.73 10.25
CA VAL A 101 8.44 0.84 9.86
C VAL A 101 7.67 0.42 11.11
N ASP A 102 8.37 -0.21 12.04
CA ASP A 102 7.86 -0.62 13.34
C ASP A 102 9.00 -0.86 14.32
N GLU A 103 9.27 0.12 15.16
CA GLU A 103 10.34 0.07 16.15
C GLU A 103 10.08 -0.91 17.30
N GLU A 104 8.81 -1.31 17.54
CA GLU A 104 8.45 -2.14 18.69
C GLU A 104 8.63 -3.64 18.40
N THR A 105 8.14 -4.10 17.24
CA THR A 105 8.15 -5.53 16.91
C THR A 105 8.91 -5.88 15.63
N GLY A 106 9.35 -4.87 14.87
CA GLY A 106 10.16 -5.07 13.69
C GLY A 106 11.58 -5.53 14.01
N TYR A 107 12.24 -6.18 13.05
CA TYR A 107 13.61 -6.66 13.20
C TYR A 107 14.50 -6.23 12.03
N GLY A 108 15.71 -5.76 12.35
CA GLY A 108 16.69 -5.33 11.35
C GLY A 108 16.20 -4.15 10.49
N PHE A 109 16.83 -3.95 9.35
CA PHE A 109 16.50 -2.87 8.42
C PHE A 109 16.51 -3.35 6.97
N LEU A 110 15.69 -2.72 6.15
CA LEU A 110 15.75 -2.84 4.69
C LEU A 110 16.73 -1.79 4.15
N ASP A 111 17.83 -2.24 3.56
CA ASP A 111 18.82 -1.34 2.93
C ASP A 111 18.53 -1.18 1.44
N LEU A 112 18.32 0.07 1.02
CA LEU A 112 18.06 0.44 -0.37
C LEU A 112 19.21 1.30 -0.88
N TYR A 113 19.79 0.89 -2.01
CA TYR A 113 20.87 1.61 -2.67
C TYR A 113 20.69 1.60 -4.18
N GLY A 114 21.00 2.73 -4.82
CA GLY A 114 20.89 2.88 -6.27
C GLY A 114 19.47 3.20 -6.76
N GLU A 115 18.65 3.81 -5.92
CA GLU A 115 17.30 4.27 -6.27
C GLU A 115 17.32 5.52 -7.19
N HIS A 116 18.51 6.04 -7.49
CA HIS A 116 18.75 7.22 -8.33
C HIS A 116 18.12 8.50 -7.80
N VAL A 117 18.14 8.68 -6.48
CA VAL A 117 17.60 9.88 -5.82
C VAL A 117 18.65 11.00 -5.81
N PRO A 118 18.29 12.24 -6.20
CA PRO A 118 19.25 13.32 -6.38
C PRO A 118 19.75 13.93 -5.06
N ASP A 119 18.92 13.86 -4.01
CA ASP A 119 19.16 14.50 -2.73
C ASP A 119 18.47 13.77 -1.58
N THR A 120 18.76 14.20 -0.36
CA THR A 120 18.21 13.63 0.87
C THR A 120 16.70 13.83 0.99
N ALA A 121 16.12 14.89 0.44
CA ALA A 121 14.68 15.12 0.52
C ALA A 121 13.92 14.05 -0.27
N GLU A 122 14.39 13.75 -1.49
CA GLU A 122 13.82 12.69 -2.31
C GLU A 122 14.11 11.29 -1.74
N ALA A 123 15.30 11.08 -1.17
CA ALA A 123 15.61 9.87 -0.41
C ALA A 123 14.61 9.65 0.74
N THR A 124 14.28 10.69 1.50
CA THR A 124 13.30 10.64 2.59
C THR A 124 11.91 10.33 2.08
N ARG A 125 11.48 10.98 0.98
CA ARG A 125 10.18 10.72 0.35
C ARG A 125 10.05 9.24 -0.05
N LEU A 126 11.05 8.71 -0.75
CA LEU A 126 11.02 7.33 -1.22
C LEU A 126 11.15 6.32 -0.07
N ALA A 127 12.04 6.56 0.90
CA ALA A 127 12.16 5.71 2.09
C ALA A 127 10.84 5.61 2.85
N ARG A 128 10.07 6.71 2.93
CA ARG A 128 8.75 6.74 3.57
C ARG A 128 7.73 5.89 2.82
N VAL A 129 7.69 5.99 1.49
CA VAL A 129 6.82 5.15 0.66
C VAL A 129 7.13 3.66 0.90
N ARG A 130 8.42 3.29 0.93
CA ARG A 130 8.85 1.92 1.19
C ARG A 130 8.54 1.45 2.62
N ALA A 131 8.66 2.35 3.60
CA ALA A 131 8.30 2.03 4.97
C ALA A 131 6.80 1.76 5.12
N GLN A 132 5.96 2.58 4.48
CA GLN A 132 4.51 2.39 4.44
C GLN A 132 4.11 1.10 3.72
N GLU A 133 4.80 0.74 2.63
CA GLU A 133 4.62 -0.54 1.92
C GLU A 133 4.83 -1.74 2.87
N GLN A 134 5.89 -1.70 3.69
CA GLN A 134 6.16 -2.73 4.70
C GLN A 134 5.09 -2.77 5.80
N GLN A 135 4.59 -1.61 6.23
CA GLN A 135 3.52 -1.52 7.24
C GLN A 135 2.21 -2.16 6.75
N VAL A 136 1.84 -1.93 5.48
CA VAL A 136 0.63 -2.53 4.89
C VAL A 136 0.75 -4.04 4.79
N ALA A 137 1.91 -4.56 4.36
CA ALA A 137 2.11 -6.00 4.23
C ALA A 137 2.18 -6.74 5.59
N ALA A 138 2.54 -6.02 6.65
CA ALA A 138 2.75 -6.60 7.97
C ALA A 138 1.46 -7.10 8.64
N GLU A 139 0.34 -6.43 8.42
CA GLU A 139 -0.93 -6.79 9.04
C GLU A 139 -2.08 -6.63 8.04
N THR A 140 -2.71 -7.75 7.71
CA THR A 140 -3.86 -7.78 6.81
C THR A 140 -5.03 -8.50 7.46
N PHE A 141 -6.24 -8.14 7.02
CA PHE A 141 -7.48 -8.77 7.44
C PHE A 141 -8.17 -9.34 6.21
N GLU A 142 -8.50 -10.62 6.27
CA GLU A 142 -9.30 -11.29 5.25
C GLU A 142 -10.70 -11.58 5.80
N ALA A 143 -11.73 -11.20 5.06
CA ALA A 143 -13.11 -11.38 5.43
C ALA A 143 -13.89 -12.20 4.40
N LYS A 144 -14.87 -12.99 4.86
CA LYS A 144 -15.89 -13.64 4.02
C LYS A 144 -17.23 -12.96 4.28
N THR A 145 -17.86 -12.40 3.25
CA THR A 145 -19.04 -11.55 3.37
C THR A 145 -20.07 -11.77 2.25
N SER A 146 -21.34 -11.45 2.54
CA SER A 146 -22.44 -11.48 1.57
C SER A 146 -22.63 -10.13 0.87
N LEU A 147 -21.85 -9.12 1.26
CA LEU A 147 -21.84 -7.81 0.63
C LEU A 147 -21.48 -7.94 -0.85
N ARG A 148 -22.27 -7.31 -1.71
CA ARG A 148 -22.05 -7.24 -3.16
C ARG A 148 -21.46 -5.87 -3.49
N GLY A 149 -20.56 -5.81 -4.46
CA GLY A 149 -19.96 -4.54 -4.91
C GLY A 149 -18.71 -4.11 -4.14
N VAL A 150 -17.99 -5.06 -3.53
CA VAL A 150 -16.63 -4.86 -2.97
C VAL A 150 -15.59 -4.90 -4.09
#